data_AF-A0A3C1LQ31-F1
#
_entry.id   AF-A0A3C1LQ31-F1
#
_cell.length_a   1.000
_cell.length_b   1.000
_cell.length_c   1.000
_cell.angle_alpha   90.00
_cell.angle_beta   90.00
_cell.angle_gamma   90.00
#
_symmetry.space_group_name_H-M   'P 1'
#
loop_
_entity.id
_entity.type
_entity.pdbx_description
1 polymer ?
#
loop_
_entity_poly.entity_id
_entity_poly.type
_entity_poly.pdbx_seq_one_letter_code
_entity_poly.pdbx_strand_id
1 'polypeptide(L)'
;MFLIPLLLGALATILPPLALTALMAHNGHAARLHPQLPLKTISWFFLIPLVSLLFFGSDVLSQVHLTDAVLGTGAIALIYLLALKAGARSNTAFTWATLGIIVYGLLRAYAWGSHLEPLHTEALNSAFEQMRQIQQNIDESVIQATLAAVNKLWPAQWMITQILALFVGFILFKSFSRIDEPLFSRAFPAFYNLFILAVLPLYFIPSLRLYFFNALPPLCMIPFIQGVAVANQKIASIFRSKVVRVVIMILLLLNYITYILLTLIGFAYMWKSPLILQQGDTPQ
;
A
#
# COMPACT_ATOMS: atom_id res chain seq x y z
N MET A 1 -22.21 14.51 -7.72
CA MET A 1 -20.79 14.11 -7.53
C MET A 1 -20.33 14.15 -6.08
N PHE A 2 -20.88 15.01 -5.21
CA PHE A 2 -20.44 15.16 -3.82
C PHE A 2 -20.93 14.07 -2.83
N LEU A 3 -22.04 13.38 -3.15
CA LEU A 3 -22.58 12.30 -2.31
C LEU A 3 -21.66 11.07 -2.24
N ILE A 4 -20.95 10.75 -3.33
CA ILE A 4 -20.07 9.57 -3.39
C ILE A 4 -18.88 9.73 -2.43
N PRO A 5 -18.07 10.82 -2.47
CA PRO A 5 -17.03 11.05 -1.48
C PRO A 5 -17.54 10.99 -0.04
N LEU A 6 -18.73 11.52 0.23
CA LEU A 6 -19.35 11.47 1.56
C LEU A 6 -19.59 10.03 2.03
N LEU A 7 -20.24 9.20 1.19
CA LEU A 7 -20.47 7.78 1.49
C LEU A 7 -19.16 7.01 1.66
N LEU A 8 -18.14 7.33 0.86
CA LEU A 8 -16.81 6.75 1.01
C LEU A 8 -16.14 7.18 2.32
N GLY A 9 -16.40 8.40 2.80
CA GLY A 9 -16.00 8.87 4.12
C GLY A 9 -16.61 8.02 5.24
N ALA A 10 -17.90 7.71 5.16
CA ALA A 10 -18.55 6.78 6.08
C ALA A 10 -17.92 5.37 6.00
N LEU A 11 -17.76 4.84 4.78
CA LEU A 11 -17.14 3.53 4.57
C LEU A 11 -15.72 3.45 5.16
N ALA A 12 -14.94 4.53 5.07
CA ALA A 12 -13.58 4.57 5.57
C ALA A 12 -13.49 4.41 7.09
N THR A 13 -14.55 4.77 7.83
CA THR A 13 -14.60 4.55 9.29
C THR A 13 -14.73 3.08 9.68
N ILE A 14 -15.18 2.22 8.75
CA ILE A 14 -15.39 0.79 8.97
C ILE A 14 -14.30 -0.02 8.27
N LEU A 15 -14.06 0.27 6.99
CA LEU A 15 -13.18 -0.48 6.13
C LEU A 15 -12.27 0.45 5.30
N PRO A 16 -11.24 1.07 5.94
CA PRO A 16 -10.39 2.05 5.29
C PRO A 16 -9.72 1.58 3.98
N PRO A 17 -9.17 0.35 3.87
CA PRO A 17 -8.57 -0.13 2.62
C PRO A 17 -9.55 -0.15 1.42
N LEU A 18 -10.79 -0.60 1.64
CA LEU A 18 -11.79 -0.61 0.58
C LEU A 18 -12.20 0.82 0.20
N ALA A 19 -12.39 1.69 1.19
CA ALA A 19 -12.71 3.09 0.96
C ALA A 19 -11.60 3.81 0.19
N LEU A 20 -10.32 3.56 0.50
CA LEU A 20 -9.18 4.10 -0.23
C LEU A 20 -9.19 3.68 -1.69
N THR A 21 -9.42 2.39 -1.95
CA THR A 21 -9.51 1.84 -3.32
C THR A 21 -10.63 2.52 -4.11
N ALA A 22 -11.83 2.60 -3.52
CA ALA A 22 -13.00 3.20 -4.15
C ALA A 22 -12.87 4.73 -4.31
N LEU A 23 -12.24 5.41 -3.37
CA LEU A 23 -11.98 6.86 -3.43
C LEU A 23 -11.02 7.19 -4.57
N MET A 24 -9.94 6.42 -4.72
CA MET A 24 -9.02 6.57 -5.84
C MET A 24 -9.71 6.31 -7.18
N ALA A 25 -10.55 5.27 -7.27
CA ALA A 25 -11.34 5.01 -8.46
C ALA A 25 -12.30 6.18 -8.79
N HIS A 26 -13.05 6.67 -7.80
CA HIS A 26 -13.93 7.83 -7.96
C HIS A 26 -13.16 9.07 -8.42
N ASN A 27 -11.99 9.35 -7.82
CA ASN A 27 -11.14 10.46 -8.20
C ASN A 27 -10.60 10.32 -9.62
N GLY A 28 -10.29 9.11 -10.09
CA GLY A 28 -9.90 8.87 -11.48
C GLY A 28 -11.02 9.20 -12.47
N HIS A 29 -12.25 8.80 -12.14
CA HIS A 29 -13.43 9.15 -12.93
C HIS A 29 -13.71 10.67 -12.92
N ALA A 30 -13.58 11.33 -11.77
CA ALA A 30 -13.73 12.77 -11.67
C ALA A 30 -12.64 13.53 -12.45
N ALA A 31 -11.39 13.05 -12.43
CA ALA A 31 -10.28 13.63 -13.18
C ALA A 31 -10.52 13.59 -14.69
N ARG A 32 -11.15 12.52 -15.20
CA ARG A 32 -11.54 12.39 -16.60
C ARG A 32 -12.55 13.46 -17.03
N LEU A 33 -13.48 13.81 -16.14
CA LEU A 33 -14.48 14.84 -16.42
C LEU A 33 -13.87 16.24 -16.38
N HIS A 34 -13.04 16.51 -15.36
CA HIS A 34 -12.28 17.75 -15.28
C HIS A 34 -11.07 17.57 -14.34
N PRO A 35 -9.84 17.94 -14.74
CA PRO A 35 -8.61 17.64 -13.98
C PRO A 35 -8.60 18.17 -12.53
N GLN A 36 -9.25 19.31 -12.28
CA GLN A 36 -9.32 19.93 -10.94
C GLN A 36 -10.43 19.37 -10.04
N LEU A 37 -11.37 18.60 -10.61
CA LEU A 37 -12.56 18.15 -9.89
C LEU A 37 -12.26 17.21 -8.71
N PRO A 38 -11.32 16.24 -8.79
CA PRO A 38 -10.98 15.37 -7.67
C PRO A 38 -10.60 16.14 -6.40
N LEU A 39 -9.81 17.21 -6.54
CA LEU A 39 -9.40 18.05 -5.42
C LEU A 39 -10.56 18.86 -4.82
N LYS A 40 -11.56 19.21 -5.63
CA LYS A 40 -12.77 19.89 -5.14
C LYS A 40 -13.72 18.93 -4.43
N THR A 41 -13.83 17.69 -4.92
CA THR A 41 -14.78 16.71 -4.40
C THR A 41 -14.25 15.95 -3.18
N ILE A 42 -12.92 15.79 -3.04
CA ILE A 42 -12.32 15.08 -1.91
C ILE A 42 -12.59 15.75 -0.57
N SER A 43 -12.81 17.06 -0.50
CA SER A 43 -13.18 17.74 0.75
C SER A 43 -14.44 17.15 1.41
N TRP A 44 -15.40 16.69 0.60
CA TRP A 44 -16.63 16.07 1.10
C TRP A 44 -16.41 14.70 1.75
N PHE A 45 -15.32 14.00 1.39
CA PHE A 45 -14.95 12.75 2.04
C PHE A 45 -14.66 12.97 3.53
N PHE A 46 -14.00 14.08 3.87
CA PHE A 46 -13.59 14.35 5.25
C PHE A 46 -14.75 14.72 6.18
N LEU A 47 -15.92 15.09 5.65
CA LEU A 47 -17.02 15.58 6.47
C LEU A 47 -17.48 14.53 7.50
N ILE A 48 -17.77 13.30 7.07
CA ILE A 48 -18.24 12.26 7.99
C ILE A 48 -17.16 11.86 9.01
N PRO A 49 -15.93 11.48 8.61
CA PRO A 49 -14.89 11.12 9.56
C PRO A 49 -14.58 12.22 10.58
N LEU A 50 -14.51 13.49 10.16
CA LEU A 50 -14.20 14.61 11.06
C LEU A 50 -15.34 14.92 12.01
N VAL A 51 -16.59 14.98 11.51
CA VAL A 51 -17.77 15.18 12.36
C VAL A 51 -17.87 14.03 13.36
N SER A 52 -17.69 12.78 12.92
CA SER A 52 -17.71 11.63 13.82
C SER A 52 -16.60 11.68 14.85
N LEU A 53 -15.41 12.19 14.50
CA LEU A 53 -14.30 12.35 15.45
C LEU A 53 -14.61 13.39 16.52
N LEU A 54 -15.33 14.46 16.17
CA LEU A 54 -15.75 15.50 17.12
C LEU A 54 -16.84 15.01 18.08
N PHE A 55 -17.78 14.18 17.63
CA PHE A 55 -18.96 13.79 18.43
C PHE A 55 -18.89 12.38 19.03
N PHE A 56 -18.14 11.46 18.43
CA PHE A 56 -18.08 10.04 18.81
C PHE A 56 -16.66 9.55 19.12
N GLY A 57 -15.66 10.43 19.10
CA GLY A 57 -14.26 10.11 19.40
C GLY A 57 -13.93 9.97 20.88
N SER A 58 -14.87 9.60 21.75
CA SER A 58 -14.64 9.49 23.20
C SER A 58 -13.90 8.20 23.60
N ASP A 59 -14.10 7.12 22.84
CA ASP A 59 -13.44 5.83 23.04
C ASP A 59 -12.18 5.69 22.16
N VAL A 60 -11.15 4.99 22.66
CA VAL A 60 -9.85 4.86 21.99
C VAL A 60 -9.96 4.11 20.66
N LEU A 61 -10.78 3.05 20.57
CA LEU A 61 -10.94 2.32 19.32
C LEU A 61 -11.67 3.16 18.28
N SER A 62 -12.68 3.90 18.73
CA SER A 62 -13.40 4.87 17.89
C SER A 62 -12.44 5.94 17.34
N GLN A 63 -11.54 6.47 18.19
CA GLN A 63 -10.50 7.40 17.75
C GLN A 63 -9.56 6.79 16.71
N VAL A 64 -9.13 5.53 16.88
CA VAL A 64 -8.27 4.86 15.89
C VAL A 64 -8.99 4.73 14.56
N HIS A 65 -10.21 4.21 14.54
CA HIS A 65 -10.95 3.99 13.29
C HIS A 65 -11.24 5.30 12.55
N LEU A 66 -11.61 6.35 13.27
CA LEU A 66 -11.89 7.66 12.70
C LEU A 66 -10.60 8.35 12.22
N THR A 67 -9.48 8.17 12.93
CA THR A 67 -8.19 8.67 12.50
C THR A 67 -7.64 7.88 11.30
N ASP A 68 -7.84 6.57 11.24
CA ASP A 68 -7.51 5.74 10.08
C ASP A 68 -8.29 6.17 8.83
N ALA A 69 -9.56 6.57 8.98
CA ALA A 69 -10.36 7.13 7.90
C ALA A 69 -9.79 8.47 7.39
N VAL A 70 -9.42 9.37 8.31
CA VAL A 70 -8.88 10.70 7.97
C VAL A 70 -7.46 10.59 7.39
N LEU A 71 -6.52 9.99 8.14
CA LEU A 71 -5.10 9.98 7.83
C LEU A 71 -4.70 8.78 6.96
N GLY A 72 -5.24 7.59 7.23
CA GLY A 72 -4.92 6.37 6.50
C GLY A 72 -5.62 6.25 5.14
N THR A 73 -6.70 7.00 4.91
CA THR A 73 -7.44 7.00 3.65
C THR A 73 -7.51 8.39 3.00
N GLY A 74 -8.15 9.35 3.65
CA GLY A 74 -8.40 10.68 3.08
C GLY A 74 -7.12 11.44 2.75
N ALA A 75 -6.21 11.55 3.74
CA ALA A 75 -4.94 12.25 3.58
C ALA A 75 -4.04 11.55 2.54
N ILE A 76 -4.04 10.22 2.48
CA ILE A 76 -3.28 9.46 1.47
C ILE A 76 -3.75 9.78 0.05
N ALA A 77 -5.07 9.73 -0.18
CA ALA A 77 -5.64 10.12 -1.46
C ALA A 77 -5.36 11.59 -1.78
N LEU A 78 -5.39 12.47 -0.78
CA LEU A 78 -5.06 13.88 -0.95
C LEU A 78 -3.59 14.11 -1.30
N ILE A 79 -2.64 13.43 -0.64
CA ILE A 79 -1.20 13.47 -0.96
C ILE A 79 -0.98 13.08 -2.42
N TYR A 80 -1.62 12.01 -2.88
CA TYR A 80 -1.55 11.59 -4.28
C TYR A 80 -2.04 12.68 -5.24
N LEU A 81 -3.23 13.24 -4.99
CA LEU A 81 -3.82 14.29 -5.84
C LEU A 81 -3.01 15.59 -5.82
N LEU A 82 -2.46 15.99 -4.68
CA LEU A 82 -1.62 17.17 -4.55
C LEU A 82 -0.29 17.00 -5.28
N ALA A 83 0.32 15.81 -5.19
CA ALA A 83 1.53 15.50 -5.96
C ALA A 83 1.26 15.59 -7.47
N LEU A 84 0.14 15.05 -7.96
CA LEU A 84 -0.26 15.21 -9.37
C LEU A 84 -0.49 16.67 -9.75
N LYS A 85 -1.16 17.46 -8.90
CA LYS A 85 -1.38 18.90 -9.13
C LYS A 85 -0.06 19.67 -9.22
N ALA A 86 0.94 19.27 -8.43
CA ALA A 86 2.28 19.84 -8.45
C ALA A 86 3.12 19.41 -9.68
N GLY A 87 2.55 18.64 -10.61
CA GLY A 87 3.24 18.17 -11.81
C GLY A 87 4.06 16.90 -11.62
N ALA A 88 3.93 16.21 -10.48
CA ALA A 88 4.59 14.92 -10.31
C ALA A 88 3.99 13.87 -11.25
N ARG A 89 4.83 12.96 -11.73
CA ARG A 89 4.38 11.79 -12.49
C ARG A 89 3.53 10.88 -11.60
N SER A 90 2.64 10.10 -12.21
CA SER A 90 1.70 9.21 -11.48
C SER A 90 2.41 8.22 -10.55
N ASN A 91 3.52 7.61 -11.00
CA ASN A 91 4.32 6.70 -10.17
C ASN A 91 4.98 7.43 -8.99
N THR A 92 5.44 8.67 -9.19
CA THR A 92 6.01 9.51 -8.12
C THR A 92 4.96 9.93 -7.11
N ALA A 93 3.76 10.30 -7.57
CA ALA A 93 2.62 10.61 -6.69
C ALA A 93 2.21 9.39 -5.86
N PHE A 94 2.19 8.20 -6.47
CA PHE A 94 1.98 6.94 -5.76
C PHE A 94 3.05 6.69 -4.70
N THR A 95 4.32 6.93 -5.02
CA THR A 95 5.42 6.81 -4.05
C THR A 95 5.23 7.71 -2.84
N TRP A 96 4.84 8.98 -3.03
CA TRP A 96 4.57 9.90 -1.93
C TRP A 96 3.41 9.43 -1.06
N ALA A 97 2.32 8.96 -1.67
CA ALA A 97 1.19 8.42 -0.93
C ALA A 97 1.55 7.16 -0.13
N THR A 98 2.36 6.25 -0.70
CA THR A 98 2.89 5.07 0.01
C THR A 98 3.79 5.47 1.17
N LEU A 99 4.68 6.45 1.01
CA LEU A 99 5.48 6.98 2.13
C LEU A 99 4.57 7.58 3.22
N GLY A 100 3.49 8.26 2.83
CA GLY A 100 2.47 8.74 3.76
C GLY A 100 1.83 7.61 4.57
N ILE A 101 1.48 6.49 3.94
CA ILE A 101 0.97 5.29 4.63
C ILE A 101 2.00 4.75 5.62
N ILE A 102 3.27 4.67 5.23
CA ILE A 102 4.33 4.13 6.10
C ILE A 102 4.56 5.05 7.31
N VAL A 103 4.67 6.35 7.09
CA VAL A 103 4.83 7.35 8.16
C VAL A 103 3.64 7.29 9.12
N TYR A 104 2.41 7.33 8.58
CA TYR A 104 1.22 7.25 9.42
C TYR A 104 1.09 5.89 10.12
N GLY A 105 1.41 4.77 9.47
CA GLY A 105 1.38 3.45 10.07
C GLY A 105 2.34 3.30 11.26
N LEU A 106 3.52 3.92 11.18
CA LEU A 106 4.47 3.99 12.31
C LEU A 106 3.93 4.89 13.44
N LEU A 107 3.38 6.07 13.11
CA LEU A 107 2.75 6.96 14.10
C LEU A 107 1.54 6.29 14.78
N ARG A 108 0.75 5.56 14.01
CA ARG A 108 -0.40 4.78 14.47
C ARG A 108 0.03 3.70 15.46
N ALA A 109 1.11 2.97 15.14
CA ALA A 109 1.66 1.97 16.03
C ALA A 109 2.22 2.58 17.32
N TYR A 110 2.85 3.75 17.23
CA TYR A 110 3.33 4.47 18.40
C TYR A 110 2.20 5.00 19.29
N ALA A 111 1.17 5.62 18.70
CA ALA A 111 0.09 6.27 19.43
C ALA A 111 -0.91 5.29 20.05
N TRP A 112 -1.23 4.19 19.36
CA TRP A 112 -2.29 3.26 19.78
C TRP A 112 -1.84 1.80 19.90
N GLY A 113 -0.53 1.52 19.84
CA GLY A 113 0.00 0.16 19.85
C GLY A 113 -0.46 -0.69 21.04
N SER A 114 -0.55 -0.09 22.22
CA SER A 114 -1.03 -0.76 23.45
C SER A 114 -2.47 -1.28 23.37
N HIS A 115 -3.30 -0.68 22.50
CA HIS A 115 -4.69 -1.09 22.30
C HIS A 115 -4.86 -1.98 21.05
N LEU A 116 -4.00 -1.77 20.05
CA LEU A 116 -4.07 -2.47 18.77
C LEU A 116 -3.39 -3.85 18.79
N GLU A 117 -2.29 -4.00 19.51
CA GLU A 117 -1.57 -5.27 19.61
C GLU A 117 -2.42 -6.39 20.27
N PRO A 118 -3.15 -6.14 21.38
CA PRO A 118 -4.03 -7.16 21.96
C PRO A 118 -5.14 -7.59 21.02
N LEU A 119 -5.80 -6.63 20.34
CA LEU A 119 -6.85 -6.93 19.35
C LEU A 119 -6.32 -7.75 18.18
N HIS A 120 -5.11 -7.42 17.71
CA HIS A 120 -4.47 -8.20 16.66
C HIS A 120 -4.14 -9.63 17.12
N THR A 121 -3.63 -9.77 18.35
CA THR A 121 -3.31 -11.06 18.95
C THR A 121 -4.57 -11.92 19.08
N GLU A 122 -5.68 -11.36 19.54
CA GLU A 122 -6.97 -12.03 19.65
C GLU A 122 -7.51 -12.48 18.29
N ALA A 123 -7.45 -11.60 17.27
CA ALA A 123 -7.85 -11.93 15.91
C ALA A 123 -7.00 -13.06 15.30
N LEU A 124 -5.69 -13.05 15.53
CA LEU A 124 -4.80 -14.14 15.11
C LEU A 124 -5.16 -15.44 15.81
N ASN A 125 -5.32 -15.42 17.13
CA ASN A 125 -5.67 -16.62 17.91
C ASN A 125 -6.98 -17.23 17.40
N SER A 126 -8.01 -16.41 17.15
CA SER A 126 -9.27 -16.87 16.56
C SER A 126 -9.08 -17.49 15.17
N ALA A 127 -8.25 -16.90 14.30
CA ALA A 127 -7.99 -17.44 12.97
C ALA A 127 -7.25 -18.79 13.02
N PHE A 128 -6.28 -18.92 13.93
CA PHE A 128 -5.55 -20.16 14.13
C PHE A 128 -6.40 -21.25 14.78
N GLU A 129 -7.34 -20.90 15.66
CA GLU A 129 -8.29 -21.86 16.22
C GLU A 129 -9.19 -22.45 15.13
N GLN A 130 -9.67 -21.62 14.20
CA GLN A 130 -10.41 -22.09 13.01
C GLN A 130 -9.54 -22.99 12.13
N MET A 131 -8.25 -22.65 11.94
CA MET A 131 -7.32 -23.48 11.17
C MET A 131 -7.08 -24.84 11.84
N ARG A 132 -6.97 -24.88 13.18
CA ARG A 132 -6.83 -26.10 13.99
C ARG A 132 -8.05 -27.01 13.84
N GLN A 133 -9.25 -26.45 13.74
CA GLN A 133 -10.47 -27.22 13.49
C GLN A 133 -10.48 -27.88 12.11
N ILE A 134 -9.88 -27.24 11.10
CA ILE A 134 -9.83 -27.74 9.72
C ILE A 134 -8.70 -28.77 9.53
N GLN A 135 -7.60 -28.66 10.27
CA GLN A 135 -6.41 -29.46 10.04
C GLN A 135 -5.87 -30.06 11.34
N GLN A 136 -6.28 -31.32 11.61
CA GLN A 136 -6.02 -32.02 12.86
C GLN A 136 -4.55 -32.42 13.13
N ASN A 137 -3.66 -32.29 12.13
CA ASN A 137 -2.27 -32.78 12.18
C ASN A 137 -1.21 -31.68 12.18
N ILE A 138 -1.53 -30.43 12.50
CA ILE A 138 -0.52 -29.37 12.56
C ILE A 138 0.20 -29.43 13.91
N ASP A 139 1.53 -29.44 13.87
CA ASP A 139 2.39 -29.37 15.05
C ASP A 139 2.14 -28.06 15.82
N GLU A 140 1.75 -28.20 17.09
CA GLU A 140 1.41 -27.08 17.98
C GLU A 140 2.60 -26.16 18.21
N SER A 141 3.83 -26.69 18.19
CA SER A 141 5.05 -25.90 18.31
C SER A 141 5.25 -24.96 17.11
N VAL A 142 4.91 -25.43 15.90
CA VAL A 142 4.99 -24.65 14.66
C VAL A 142 3.93 -23.55 14.65
N ILE A 143 2.72 -23.84 15.11
CA ILE A 143 1.65 -22.85 15.25
C ILE A 143 2.07 -21.73 16.21
N GLN A 144 2.55 -22.08 17.40
CA GLN A 144 2.95 -21.08 18.40
C GLN A 144 4.15 -20.23 17.93
N ALA A 145 5.15 -20.86 17.30
CA ALA A 145 6.27 -20.13 16.72
C ALA A 145 5.83 -19.17 15.61
N THR A 146 4.89 -19.60 14.76
CA THR A 146 4.34 -18.77 13.68
C THR A 146 3.52 -17.61 14.24
N LEU A 147 2.64 -17.87 15.21
CA LEU A 147 1.87 -16.84 15.93
C LEU A 147 2.79 -15.78 16.51
N ALA A 148 3.82 -16.19 17.26
CA ALA A 148 4.78 -15.27 17.87
C ALA A 148 5.57 -14.47 16.84
N ALA A 149 5.85 -15.03 15.66
CA ALA A 149 6.54 -14.34 14.57
C ALA A 149 5.62 -13.33 13.86
N VAL A 150 4.39 -13.73 13.52
CA VAL A 150 3.40 -12.88 12.82
C VAL A 150 2.96 -11.72 13.72
N ASN A 151 2.75 -11.97 15.01
CA ASN A 151 2.32 -10.93 15.95
C ASN A 151 3.33 -9.78 16.06
N LYS A 152 4.63 -10.05 15.88
CA LYS A 152 5.67 -8.99 15.85
C LYS A 152 5.56 -8.06 14.65
N LEU A 153 4.83 -8.46 13.61
CA LEU A 153 4.69 -7.75 12.34
C LEU A 153 3.32 -7.07 12.20
N TRP A 154 2.55 -6.94 13.29
CA TRP A 154 1.21 -6.38 13.23
C TRP A 154 1.15 -4.96 12.62
N PRO A 155 2.09 -4.03 12.89
CA PRO A 155 2.13 -2.73 12.20
C PRO A 155 2.39 -2.87 10.70
N ALA A 156 3.36 -3.72 10.32
CA ALA A 156 3.69 -3.98 8.93
C ALA A 156 2.49 -4.54 8.15
N GLN A 157 1.73 -5.45 8.76
CA GLN A 157 0.54 -6.02 8.13
C GLN A 157 -0.48 -4.94 7.74
N TRP A 158 -0.80 -4.03 8.66
CA TRP A 158 -1.72 -2.92 8.38
C TRP A 158 -1.19 -2.03 7.24
N MET A 159 0.10 -1.66 7.28
CA MET A 159 0.72 -0.84 6.23
C MET A 159 0.70 -1.52 4.86
N ILE A 160 1.03 -2.82 4.80
CA ILE A 160 1.01 -3.61 3.56
C ILE A 160 -0.41 -3.67 2.99
N THR A 161 -1.42 -3.94 3.82
CA THR A 161 -2.82 -3.96 3.39
C THR A 161 -3.25 -2.61 2.80
N GLN A 162 -2.86 -1.50 3.42
CA GLN A 162 -3.15 -0.16 2.91
C GLN A 162 -2.39 0.16 1.61
N ILE A 163 -1.12 -0.25 1.49
CA ILE A 163 -0.34 -0.05 0.26
C ILE A 163 -0.93 -0.88 -0.89
N LEU A 164 -1.38 -2.12 -0.63
CA LEU A 164 -2.07 -2.94 -1.63
C LEU A 164 -3.39 -2.29 -2.07
N ALA A 165 -4.19 -1.78 -1.13
CA ALA A 165 -5.41 -1.04 -1.44
C ALA A 165 -5.13 0.22 -2.27
N LEU A 166 -4.11 1.00 -1.89
CA LEU A 166 -3.66 2.15 -2.67
C LEU A 166 -3.21 1.72 -4.07
N PHE A 167 -2.51 0.58 -4.21
CA PHE A 167 -2.04 0.07 -5.50
C PHE A 167 -3.19 -0.33 -6.42
N VAL A 168 -4.20 -1.04 -5.91
CA VAL A 168 -5.43 -1.34 -6.66
C VAL A 168 -6.14 -0.03 -7.03
N GLY A 169 -6.30 0.88 -6.07
CA GLY A 169 -6.88 2.20 -6.28
C GLY A 169 -6.13 3.01 -7.35
N PHE A 170 -4.80 2.94 -7.37
CA PHE A 170 -3.93 3.58 -8.35
C PHE A 170 -4.15 3.03 -9.76
N ILE A 171 -4.26 1.71 -9.91
CA ILE A 171 -4.58 1.07 -11.20
C ILE A 171 -5.96 1.55 -11.69
N LEU A 172 -6.96 1.55 -10.80
CA LEU A 172 -8.32 2.02 -11.13
C LEU A 172 -8.35 3.51 -11.47
N PHE A 173 -7.61 4.34 -10.72
CA PHE A 173 -7.48 5.77 -11.00
C PHE A 173 -6.99 5.98 -12.42
N LYS A 174 -5.86 5.36 -12.80
CA LYS A 174 -5.27 5.47 -14.15
C LYS A 174 -6.22 4.98 -15.24
N SER A 175 -6.89 3.85 -15.01
CA SER A 175 -7.86 3.28 -15.94
C SER A 175 -9.04 4.23 -16.18
N PHE A 176 -9.62 4.79 -15.12
CA PHE A 176 -10.78 5.67 -15.23
C PHE A 176 -10.43 7.07 -15.69
N SER A 177 -9.22 7.56 -15.42
CA SER A 177 -8.70 8.83 -15.90
C SER A 177 -8.16 8.77 -17.34
N ARG A 178 -8.13 7.59 -17.98
CA ARG A 178 -7.54 7.35 -19.31
C ARG A 178 -6.06 7.77 -19.41
N ILE A 179 -5.29 7.54 -18.36
CA ILE A 179 -3.83 7.68 -18.42
C ILE A 179 -3.28 6.40 -19.02
N ASP A 180 -2.99 6.42 -20.31
CA ASP A 180 -2.55 5.25 -21.09
C ASP A 180 -1.09 4.85 -20.86
N GLU A 181 -0.42 5.40 -19.85
CA GLU A 181 0.93 4.99 -19.49
C GLU A 181 0.91 3.60 -18.84
N PRO A 182 1.57 2.57 -19.44
CA PRO A 182 1.69 1.28 -18.79
C PRO A 182 2.39 1.39 -17.45
N LEU A 183 2.02 0.57 -16.47
CA LEU A 183 2.65 0.58 -15.14
C LEU A 183 4.18 0.33 -15.20
N PHE A 184 4.63 -0.34 -16.26
CA PHE A 184 6.02 -0.70 -16.56
C PHE A 184 6.75 0.31 -17.45
N SER A 185 6.08 1.29 -18.07
CA SER A 185 6.76 2.20 -19.01
C SER A 185 7.74 3.14 -18.31
N ARG A 186 7.56 3.37 -17.01
CA ARG A 186 8.41 4.22 -16.20
C ARG A 186 8.64 3.57 -14.84
N ALA A 187 9.88 3.60 -14.37
CA ALA A 187 10.20 3.10 -13.04
C ALA A 187 9.64 4.03 -11.96
N PHE A 188 9.44 3.47 -10.77
CA PHE A 188 9.31 4.27 -9.54
C PHE A 188 10.61 5.04 -9.25
N PRO A 189 10.53 6.21 -8.59
CA PRO A 189 11.68 7.08 -8.39
C PRO A 189 12.75 6.43 -7.48
N ALA A 190 14.02 6.55 -7.90
CA ALA A 190 15.16 5.93 -7.22
C ALA A 190 15.36 6.41 -5.77
N PHE A 191 14.98 7.65 -5.44
CA PHE A 191 15.11 8.17 -4.07
C PHE A 191 14.37 7.31 -3.04
N TYR A 192 13.33 6.58 -3.44
CA TYR A 192 12.60 5.70 -2.55
C TYR A 192 13.50 4.59 -1.96
N ASN A 193 14.47 4.09 -2.75
CA ASN A 193 15.42 3.07 -2.30
C ASN A 193 16.33 3.59 -1.18
N LEU A 194 16.53 4.90 -1.04
CA LEU A 194 17.30 5.47 0.07
C LEU A 194 16.64 5.20 1.43
N PHE A 195 15.29 5.16 1.49
CA PHE A 195 14.59 4.81 2.73
C PHE A 195 14.82 3.35 3.14
N ILE A 196 14.89 2.43 2.17
CA ILE A 196 15.23 1.02 2.43
C ILE A 196 16.64 0.95 3.01
N LEU A 197 17.62 1.62 2.37
CA LEU A 197 19.01 1.65 2.83
C LEU A 197 19.14 2.28 4.23
N ALA A 198 18.35 3.32 4.52
CA ALA A 198 18.36 3.99 5.82
C ALA A 198 17.85 3.10 6.97
N VAL A 199 16.98 2.13 6.68
CA VAL A 199 16.42 1.22 7.68
C VAL A 199 17.34 0.01 7.94
N LEU A 200 18.19 -0.40 6.99
CA LEU A 200 19.07 -1.57 7.13
C LEU A 200 19.93 -1.58 8.41
N PRO A 201 20.57 -0.46 8.82
CA PRO A 201 21.41 -0.44 10.03
C PRO A 201 20.64 -0.80 11.32
N LEU A 202 19.33 -0.55 11.36
CA LEU A 202 18.49 -0.83 12.53
C LEU A 202 18.45 -2.32 12.90
N TYR A 203 18.73 -3.22 11.94
CA TYR A 203 18.83 -4.65 12.19
C TYR A 203 19.96 -5.02 13.16
N PHE A 204 21.10 -4.32 13.06
CA PHE A 204 22.28 -4.63 13.85
C PHE A 204 22.19 -4.16 15.30
N ILE A 205 21.23 -3.28 15.62
CA ILE A 205 21.03 -2.72 16.96
C ILE A 205 19.87 -3.47 17.64
N PRO A 206 20.10 -4.30 18.68
CA PRO A 206 19.07 -5.15 19.28
C PRO A 206 17.78 -4.42 19.70
N SER A 207 17.92 -3.23 20.30
CA SER A 207 16.78 -2.40 20.74
C SER A 207 15.96 -1.84 19.59
N LEU A 208 16.50 -1.80 18.37
CA LEU A 208 15.83 -1.22 17.20
C LEU A 208 15.32 -2.26 16.18
N ARG A 209 15.60 -3.56 16.42
CA ARG A 209 15.21 -4.63 15.50
C ARG A 209 13.71 -4.70 15.23
N LEU A 210 12.87 -4.42 16.22
CA LEU A 210 11.42 -4.42 16.04
C LEU A 210 10.96 -3.38 15.02
N TYR A 211 11.56 -2.18 15.05
CA TYR A 211 11.28 -1.12 14.06
C TYR A 211 11.77 -1.50 12.68
N PHE A 212 12.94 -2.15 12.58
CA PHE A 212 13.44 -2.71 11.33
C PHE A 212 12.43 -3.69 10.70
N PHE A 213 11.97 -4.68 11.47
CA PHE A 213 11.04 -5.70 11.00
C PHE A 213 9.69 -5.12 10.59
N ASN A 214 9.28 -3.97 11.16
CA ASN A 214 8.02 -3.33 10.82
C ASN A 214 8.09 -2.28 9.72
N ALA A 215 9.26 -1.68 9.49
CA ALA A 215 9.46 -0.70 8.43
C ALA A 215 9.89 -1.33 7.10
N LEU A 216 10.75 -2.36 7.14
CA LEU A 216 11.33 -2.94 5.92
C LEU A 216 10.29 -3.60 5.00
N PRO A 217 9.37 -4.47 5.48
CA PRO A 217 8.43 -5.14 4.59
C PRO A 217 7.47 -4.17 3.85
N PRO A 218 6.86 -3.16 4.50
CA PRO A 218 6.11 -2.12 3.80
C PRO A 218 6.97 -1.34 2.80
N LEU A 219 8.21 -0.99 3.17
CA LEU A 219 9.13 -0.31 2.25
C LEU A 219 9.41 -1.17 1.00
N CYS A 220 9.53 -2.49 1.13
CA CYS A 220 9.76 -3.40 0.01
C CYS A 220 8.59 -3.51 -0.97
N MET A 221 7.39 -3.01 -0.66
CA MET A 221 6.21 -3.12 -1.52
C MET A 221 6.39 -2.42 -2.88
N ILE A 222 7.00 -1.23 -2.93
CA ILE A 222 7.24 -0.55 -4.22
C ILE A 222 8.25 -1.31 -5.09
N PRO A 223 9.45 -1.69 -4.59
CA PRO A 223 10.34 -2.57 -5.34
C PRO A 223 9.67 -3.87 -5.77
N PHE A 224 8.85 -4.48 -4.91
CA PHE A 224 8.10 -5.68 -5.27
C PHE A 224 7.16 -5.44 -6.46
N ILE A 225 6.34 -4.38 -6.42
CA ILE A 225 5.44 -3.98 -7.52
C ILE A 225 6.24 -3.73 -8.81
N GLN A 226 7.37 -3.01 -8.71
CA GLN A 226 8.27 -2.78 -9.85
C GLN A 226 8.80 -4.10 -10.41
N GLY A 227 9.23 -5.02 -9.54
CA GLY A 227 9.74 -6.34 -9.92
C GLY A 227 8.70 -7.17 -10.65
N VAL A 228 7.46 -7.20 -10.14
CA VAL A 228 6.30 -7.84 -10.78
C VAL A 228 6.06 -7.25 -12.17
N ALA A 229 6.10 -5.92 -12.30
CA ALA A 229 5.91 -5.24 -13.58
C ALA A 229 7.00 -5.60 -14.60
N VAL A 230 8.27 -5.62 -14.17
CA VAL A 230 9.42 -6.00 -15.01
C VAL A 230 9.37 -7.48 -15.40
N ALA A 231 9.04 -8.37 -14.46
CA ALA A 231 8.90 -9.79 -14.73
C ALA A 231 7.79 -10.04 -15.75
N ASN A 232 6.62 -9.43 -15.56
CA ASN A 232 5.51 -9.54 -16.50
C ASN A 232 5.88 -9.00 -17.91
N GLN A 233 6.64 -7.91 -18.00
CA GLN A 233 7.14 -7.40 -19.28
C GLN A 233 8.07 -8.39 -19.98
N LYS A 234 9.03 -8.99 -19.25
CA LYS A 234 9.94 -10.00 -19.81
C LYS A 234 9.20 -11.25 -20.25
N ILE A 235 8.24 -11.73 -19.46
CA ILE A 235 7.40 -12.87 -19.85
C ILE A 235 6.57 -12.50 -21.09
N ALA A 236 6.09 -11.26 -21.20
CA ALA A 236 5.36 -10.76 -22.36
C ALA A 236 6.19 -10.67 -23.65
N SER A 237 7.50 -10.45 -23.55
CA SER A 237 8.38 -10.54 -24.73
C SER A 237 8.60 -11.98 -25.21
N ILE A 238 8.40 -12.98 -24.35
CA ILE A 238 8.64 -14.40 -24.68
C ILE A 238 7.33 -15.08 -25.11
N PHE A 239 6.23 -14.82 -24.40
CA PHE A 239 4.95 -15.48 -24.60
C PHE A 239 3.88 -14.52 -25.12
N ARG A 240 3.37 -14.77 -26.34
CA ARG A 240 2.30 -13.95 -26.94
C ARG A 240 0.94 -14.16 -26.24
N SER A 241 0.66 -15.39 -25.78
CA SER A 241 -0.61 -15.75 -25.13
C SER A 241 -0.80 -15.02 -23.80
N LYS A 242 -1.92 -14.31 -23.62
CA LYS A 242 -2.28 -13.66 -22.35
C LYS A 242 -2.50 -14.66 -21.23
N VAL A 243 -3.12 -15.81 -21.54
CA VAL A 243 -3.44 -16.85 -20.55
C VAL A 243 -2.16 -17.44 -19.97
N VAL A 244 -1.21 -17.82 -20.82
CA VAL A 244 0.07 -18.39 -20.37
C VAL A 244 0.83 -17.42 -19.48
N ARG A 245 0.85 -16.12 -19.83
CA ARG A 245 1.48 -15.08 -19.01
C ARG A 245 0.87 -14.97 -17.62
N VAL A 246 -0.46 -14.97 -17.53
CA VAL A 246 -1.17 -14.91 -16.26
C VAL A 246 -0.87 -16.13 -15.41
N VAL A 247 -0.90 -17.33 -15.99
CA VAL A 247 -0.58 -18.58 -15.27
C VAL A 247 0.85 -18.56 -14.73
N ILE A 248 1.84 -18.17 -15.55
CA ILE A 248 3.24 -18.07 -15.09
C ILE A 248 3.36 -17.04 -13.96
N MET A 249 2.72 -15.88 -14.09
CA MET A 249 2.74 -14.87 -13.03
C MET A 249 2.09 -15.36 -11.74
N ILE A 250 0.99 -16.13 -11.81
CA ILE A 250 0.37 -16.76 -10.64
C ILE A 250 1.36 -17.74 -9.99
N LEU A 251 1.98 -18.63 -10.77
CA LEU A 251 2.95 -19.59 -10.24
C LEU A 251 4.16 -18.90 -9.57
N LEU A 252 4.65 -17.80 -10.15
CA LEU A 252 5.70 -16.98 -9.56
C LEU A 252 5.24 -16.35 -8.24
N LEU A 253 4.02 -15.81 -8.18
CA LEU A 253 3.49 -15.19 -6.96
C LEU A 253 3.14 -16.22 -5.88
N LEU A 254 2.83 -17.47 -6.23
CA LEU A 254 2.60 -18.52 -5.23
C LEU A 254 3.89 -18.98 -4.54
N ASN A 255 5.06 -18.73 -5.14
CA ASN A 255 6.34 -19.14 -4.57
C ASN A 255 6.95 -18.05 -3.68
N TYR A 256 7.11 -18.33 -2.38
CA TYR A 256 7.61 -17.36 -1.42
C TYR A 256 9.02 -16.83 -1.74
N ILE A 257 9.91 -17.67 -2.30
CA ILE A 257 11.28 -17.26 -2.66
C ILE A 257 11.25 -16.19 -3.75
N THR A 258 10.26 -16.30 -4.64
CA THR A 258 10.08 -15.38 -5.74
C THR A 258 9.71 -13.97 -5.27
N TYR A 259 9.07 -13.80 -4.10
CA TYR A 259 8.83 -12.47 -3.53
C TYR A 259 10.14 -11.71 -3.26
N ILE A 260 11.14 -12.38 -2.71
CA ILE A 260 12.46 -11.80 -2.45
C ILE A 260 13.13 -11.43 -3.78
N LEU A 261 13.13 -12.36 -4.74
CA LEU A 261 13.75 -12.14 -6.04
C LEU A 261 13.09 -10.97 -6.81
N LEU A 262 11.76 -10.91 -6.84
CA LEU A 262 11.03 -9.82 -7.47
C LEU A 262 11.34 -8.47 -6.80
N THR A 263 11.39 -8.44 -5.48
CA THR A 263 11.77 -7.23 -4.72
C THR A 263 13.16 -6.75 -5.09
N LEU A 264 14.15 -7.65 -5.16
CA LEU A 264 15.52 -7.33 -5.56
C LEU A 264 15.62 -6.84 -7.01
N ILE A 265 14.89 -7.50 -7.94
CA ILE A 265 14.82 -7.09 -9.34
C ILE A 265 14.26 -5.67 -9.45
N GLY A 266 13.16 -5.38 -8.76
CA GLY A 266 12.56 -4.04 -8.80
C GLY A 266 13.43 -2.99 -8.14
N PHE A 267 14.08 -3.31 -7.01
CA PHE A 267 15.04 -2.43 -6.35
C PHE A 267 16.17 -2.03 -7.31
N ALA A 268 16.78 -3.02 -7.99
CA ALA A 268 17.84 -2.78 -8.97
C ALA A 268 17.34 -1.97 -10.18
N TYR A 269 16.12 -2.23 -10.65
CA TYR A 269 15.54 -1.53 -11.80
C TYR A 269 15.25 -0.04 -11.50
N MET A 270 14.78 0.28 -10.29
CA MET A 270 14.55 1.66 -9.86
C MET A 270 15.85 2.51 -9.90
N TRP A 271 17.00 1.92 -9.55
CA TRP A 271 18.30 2.57 -9.67
C TRP A 271 18.80 2.77 -11.11
N LYS A 272 18.35 1.93 -12.05
CA LYS A 272 18.68 2.10 -13.48
C LYS A 272 17.88 3.22 -14.16
N SER A 273 16.73 3.61 -13.60
CA SER A 273 15.87 4.65 -14.17
C SER A 273 16.49 6.04 -14.36
N PRO A 274 17.36 6.58 -13.47
CA PRO A 274 18.02 7.86 -13.73
C PRO A 274 18.94 7.85 -14.97
N LEU A 275 19.50 6.68 -15.35
CA LEU A 275 20.38 6.56 -16.52
C LEU A 275 19.60 6.53 -17.85
N ILE A 276 18.38 6.00 -17.86
CA ILE A 276 17.54 5.93 -19.08
C ILE A 276 16.91 7.29 -19.39
N LEU A 277 16.65 8.14 -18.38
CA LEU A 277 16.14 9.50 -18.57
C LEU A 277 17.18 10.46 -19.17
N GLN A 278 18.48 10.16 -19.09
CA GLN A 278 19.51 10.94 -19.81
C GLN A 278 19.73 10.48 -21.25
N GLN A 279 19.28 9.27 -21.63
CA GLN A 279 19.47 8.72 -22.98
C GLN A 279 18.22 8.80 -23.87
N GLY A 280 17.08 9.23 -23.32
CA GLY A 280 15.80 9.28 -24.04
C GLY A 280 15.29 10.67 -24.43
N ASP A 281 15.94 11.75 -23.98
CA ASP A 281 15.53 13.14 -24.26
C ASP A 281 16.53 13.83 -25.21
N THR A 282 16.72 13.27 -26.41
CA THR A 282 17.02 14.08 -27.58
C THR A 282 15.86 13.94 -28.56
N PRO A 283 15.04 14.98 -28.76
CA PRO A 283 14.06 14.96 -29.82
C PRO A 283 14.78 14.90 -31.17
N GLN A 284 14.47 13.87 -31.95
CA GLN A 284 14.49 13.93 -33.41
C GLN A 284 13.07 13.76 -33.90
#